data_AF-A0A426T103-F1
#
_entry.id   AF-A0A426T103-F1
#
_cell.length_a   1.000
_cell.length_b   1.000
_cell.length_c   1.000
_cell.angle_alpha   90.00
_cell.angle_beta   90.00
_cell.angle_gamma   90.00
#
_symmetry.space_group_name_H-M   'P 1'
#
loop_
_entity.id
_entity.type
_entity.pdbx_description
1 polymer ?
#
loop_
_entity_poly.entity_id
_entity_poly.type
_entity_poly.pdbx_seq_one_letter_code
_entity_poly.pdbx_strand_id
1 'polypeptide(L)'
;DEAAQTAKGEIDKAKTPAEAQTAEEAGTAAIAEDVVDAAKQDAKNKIAKDVEAAKEAIDNNPNLSEDEKKGFKDAVDTEAAKAVADIEKATTPADAQTAEEAGTAAIAEDVLDAAKQDAKNKIAKDVEAANAAIESNPNLSEDEKKGFKDAVDAEAAKAVADIEKATTPEAAQAAEEAGTAAIAEDVLDAAKQDAKNKIAKDLATVEAAIDANSNLSQDEKDAAKLAAQAKAAEAVANIEKAATPEAVQTLEDAAVKDLANIEIKAAYDDAVKAIEAADNLSTAAKTQALEDLKKARQAAEDAIKTATTADEVAKGALDGLKSIAKVEAKAAADDAKAAIAQNSNLTDAEKKVYTDAIDEALKDTETKIDAATDADTVDAETIVGQKAFAKEEVKAATADAVKG
;
A
#
# COMPACT_ATOMS: atom_id res chain seq x y z
N ASP A 1 -44.40 15.68 -53.33
CA ASP A 1 -45.75 15.65 -53.96
C ASP A 1 -45.91 16.67 -55.09
N GLU A 2 -44.98 17.60 -55.27
CA GLU A 2 -45.01 18.61 -56.34
C GLU A 2 -44.72 18.00 -57.73
N ALA A 3 -43.76 17.06 -57.85
CA ALA A 3 -43.51 16.34 -59.10
C ALA A 3 -44.72 15.51 -59.54
N ALA A 4 -45.41 14.84 -58.62
CA ALA A 4 -46.62 14.07 -58.91
C ALA A 4 -47.79 14.97 -59.35
N GLN A 5 -47.98 16.13 -58.70
CA GLN A 5 -48.97 17.12 -59.10
C GLN A 5 -48.65 17.74 -60.47
N THR A 6 -47.38 18.00 -60.75
CA THR A 6 -46.89 18.51 -62.05
C THR A 6 -47.12 17.50 -63.16
N ALA A 7 -46.76 16.23 -62.94
CA ALA A 7 -47.00 15.13 -63.87
C ALA A 7 -48.48 15.00 -64.21
N LYS A 8 -49.36 15.00 -63.20
CA LYS A 8 -50.81 14.97 -63.39
C LYS A 8 -51.31 16.18 -64.20
N GLY A 9 -50.81 17.37 -63.90
CA GLY A 9 -51.16 18.59 -64.62
C GLY A 9 -50.73 18.58 -66.09
N GLU A 10 -49.60 17.96 -66.42
CA GLU A 10 -49.14 17.80 -67.81
C GLU A 10 -49.94 16.73 -68.57
N ILE A 11 -50.29 15.62 -67.91
CA ILE A 11 -51.18 14.59 -68.48
C ILE A 11 -52.57 15.17 -68.79
N ASP A 12 -53.15 15.95 -67.88
CA ASP A 12 -54.48 16.58 -68.04
C ASP A 12 -54.51 17.59 -69.22
N LYS A 13 -53.36 18.16 -69.60
CA LYS A 13 -53.24 19.10 -70.73
C LYS A 13 -53.03 18.42 -72.08
N ALA A 14 -52.69 17.13 -72.10
CA ALA A 14 -52.40 16.39 -73.33
C ALA A 14 -53.64 16.30 -74.24
N LYS A 15 -53.45 16.53 -75.54
CA LYS A 15 -54.53 16.50 -76.55
C LYS A 15 -54.55 15.19 -77.34
N THR A 16 -53.51 14.37 -77.20
CA THR A 16 -53.37 13.08 -77.87
C THR A 16 -52.84 12.01 -76.90
N PRO A 17 -53.09 10.72 -77.17
CA PRO A 17 -52.49 9.63 -76.38
C PRO A 17 -50.95 9.66 -76.33
N ALA A 18 -50.28 10.09 -77.41
CA ALA A 18 -48.82 10.16 -77.46
C ALA A 18 -48.25 11.29 -76.56
N GLU A 19 -48.93 12.43 -76.52
CA GLU A 19 -48.58 13.53 -75.59
C GLU A 19 -48.79 13.11 -74.14
N ALA A 20 -49.88 12.38 -73.85
CA ALA A 20 -50.15 11.87 -72.50
C ALA A 20 -49.09 10.86 -72.04
N GLN A 21 -48.66 9.95 -72.93
CA GLN A 21 -47.59 8.99 -72.65
C GLN A 21 -46.24 9.69 -72.39
N THR A 22 -45.90 10.72 -73.18
CA THR A 22 -44.67 11.50 -72.96
C THR A 22 -44.69 12.19 -71.60
N ALA A 23 -45.83 12.76 -71.20
CA ALA A 23 -46.02 13.40 -69.90
C ALA A 23 -45.96 12.40 -68.74
N GLU A 24 -46.48 11.19 -68.92
CA GLU A 24 -46.39 10.08 -67.95
C GLU A 24 -44.93 9.63 -67.73
N GLU A 25 -44.18 9.42 -68.82
CA GLU A 25 -42.77 9.03 -68.77
C GLU A 25 -41.92 10.10 -68.07
N ALA A 26 -42.10 11.38 -68.43
CA ALA A 26 -41.41 12.49 -67.77
C ALA A 26 -41.79 12.64 -66.29
N GLY A 27 -43.08 12.48 -65.97
CA GLY A 27 -43.58 12.55 -64.61
C GLY A 27 -43.03 11.44 -63.72
N THR A 28 -42.96 10.21 -64.25
CA THR A 28 -42.41 9.05 -63.53
C THR A 28 -40.91 9.24 -63.26
N ALA A 29 -40.17 9.77 -64.24
CA ALA A 29 -38.76 10.10 -64.06
C ALA A 29 -38.54 11.17 -62.98
N ALA A 30 -39.33 12.25 -62.99
CA ALA A 30 -39.26 13.30 -61.97
C ALA A 30 -39.60 12.79 -60.56
N ILE A 31 -40.60 11.92 -60.44
CA ILE A 31 -40.94 11.29 -59.14
C ILE A 31 -39.79 10.39 -58.66
N ALA A 32 -39.15 9.64 -59.56
CA ALA A 32 -38.01 8.81 -59.20
C ALA A 32 -36.82 9.65 -58.70
N GLU A 33 -36.57 10.81 -59.31
CA GLU A 33 -35.56 11.77 -58.88
C GLU A 33 -35.87 12.35 -57.49
N ASP A 34 -37.10 12.84 -57.25
CA ASP A 34 -37.57 13.32 -55.94
C ASP A 34 -37.36 12.27 -54.84
N VAL A 35 -37.62 11.00 -55.14
CA VAL A 35 -37.47 9.88 -54.19
C VAL A 35 -35.99 9.64 -53.85
N VAL A 36 -35.09 9.74 -54.84
CA VAL A 36 -33.64 9.63 -54.61
C VAL A 36 -33.13 10.78 -53.76
N ASP A 37 -33.56 12.01 -54.04
CA ASP A 37 -33.15 13.19 -53.28
C ASP A 37 -33.63 13.16 -51.83
N ALA A 38 -34.87 12.71 -51.60
CA ALA A 38 -35.38 12.48 -50.25
C ALA A 38 -34.54 11.43 -49.50
N ALA A 39 -34.22 10.30 -50.14
CA ALA A 39 -33.38 9.26 -49.55
C ALA A 39 -31.97 9.77 -49.21
N LYS A 40 -31.36 10.58 -50.09
CA LYS A 40 -30.06 11.23 -49.82
C LYS A 40 -30.14 12.15 -48.62
N GLN A 41 -31.19 12.96 -48.51
CA GLN A 41 -31.34 13.89 -47.40
C GLN A 41 -31.52 13.17 -46.07
N ASP A 42 -32.30 12.10 -46.04
CA ASP A 42 -32.49 11.27 -44.86
C ASP A 42 -31.17 10.63 -44.40
N ALA A 43 -30.40 10.07 -45.35
CA ALA A 43 -29.07 9.51 -45.08
C ALA A 43 -28.09 10.55 -44.52
N LYS A 44 -28.04 11.76 -45.12
CA LYS A 44 -27.20 12.86 -44.61
C LYS A 44 -27.60 13.29 -43.20
N ASN A 45 -28.90 13.38 -42.93
CA ASN A 45 -29.40 13.73 -41.59
C ASN A 45 -29.03 12.66 -40.55
N LYS A 46 -29.01 11.39 -40.95
CA LYS A 46 -28.60 10.28 -40.08
C LYS A 46 -27.10 10.33 -39.78
N ILE A 47 -26.25 10.53 -40.79
CA ILE A 47 -24.81 10.76 -40.59
C ILE A 47 -24.55 11.94 -39.65
N ALA A 48 -25.24 13.07 -39.83
CA ALA A 48 -25.07 14.22 -38.94
C ALA A 48 -25.39 13.92 -37.47
N LYS A 49 -26.44 13.12 -37.21
CA LYS A 49 -26.77 12.66 -35.84
C LYS A 49 -25.71 11.70 -35.28
N ASP A 50 -25.21 10.79 -36.11
CA ASP A 50 -24.17 9.85 -35.70
C ASP A 50 -22.87 10.60 -35.36
N VAL A 51 -22.53 11.67 -36.08
CA VAL A 51 -21.40 12.56 -35.76
C VAL A 51 -21.58 13.22 -34.40
N GLU A 52 -22.75 13.80 -34.12
CA GLU A 52 -23.02 14.43 -32.82
C GLU A 52 -22.85 13.43 -31.68
N ALA A 53 -23.42 12.24 -31.82
CA ALA A 53 -23.30 11.17 -30.83
C ALA A 53 -21.85 10.67 -30.67
N ALA A 54 -21.12 10.52 -31.77
CA ALA A 54 -19.72 10.11 -31.77
C ALA A 54 -18.83 11.12 -31.03
N LYS A 55 -19.01 12.42 -31.31
CA LYS A 55 -18.26 13.48 -30.63
C LYS A 55 -18.56 13.55 -29.13
N GLU A 56 -19.81 13.35 -28.74
CA GLU A 56 -20.21 13.26 -27.33
C GLU A 56 -19.57 12.04 -26.64
N ALA A 57 -19.58 10.87 -27.29
CA ALA A 57 -18.91 9.68 -26.78
C ALA A 57 -17.41 9.90 -26.59
N ILE A 58 -16.73 10.52 -27.57
CA ILE A 58 -15.31 10.89 -27.49
C ILE A 58 -15.06 11.85 -26.31
N ASP A 59 -15.94 12.84 -26.11
CA ASP A 59 -15.80 13.78 -25.00
C ASP A 59 -15.91 13.15 -23.62
N ASN A 60 -16.71 12.08 -23.50
CA ASN A 60 -16.94 11.38 -22.26
C ASN A 60 -15.79 10.43 -21.85
N ASN A 61 -14.79 10.23 -22.70
CA ASN A 61 -13.58 9.48 -22.39
C ASN A 61 -12.67 10.30 -21.44
N PRO A 62 -12.49 9.91 -20.16
CA PRO A 62 -11.86 10.74 -19.13
C PRO A 62 -10.32 10.68 -19.14
N ASN A 63 -9.73 9.70 -19.82
CA ASN A 63 -8.30 9.46 -19.88
C ASN A 63 -7.65 9.95 -21.18
N LEU A 64 -8.43 10.31 -22.19
CA LEU A 64 -7.95 11.06 -23.36
C LEU A 64 -7.56 12.50 -22.98
N SER A 65 -6.43 12.95 -23.49
CA SER A 65 -6.05 14.36 -23.51
C SER A 65 -6.93 15.15 -24.47
N GLU A 66 -6.95 16.48 -24.30
CA GLU A 66 -7.68 17.38 -25.21
C GLU A 66 -7.22 17.26 -26.66
N ASP A 67 -5.92 17.06 -26.90
CA ASP A 67 -5.36 16.89 -28.24
C ASP A 67 -5.79 15.56 -28.87
N GLU A 68 -5.84 14.47 -28.09
CA GLU A 68 -6.35 13.18 -28.55
C GLU A 68 -7.85 13.26 -28.88
N LYS A 69 -8.66 13.85 -27.98
CA LYS A 69 -10.10 14.08 -28.23
C LYS A 69 -10.30 14.86 -29.52
N LYS A 70 -9.52 15.92 -29.72
CA LYS A 70 -9.57 16.69 -30.96
C LYS A 70 -9.23 15.83 -32.17
N GLY A 71 -8.16 15.03 -32.09
CA GLY A 71 -7.75 14.13 -33.17
C GLY A 71 -8.86 13.17 -33.60
N PHE A 72 -9.51 12.50 -32.65
CA PHE A 72 -10.62 11.59 -32.95
C PHE A 72 -11.85 12.31 -33.50
N LYS A 73 -12.18 13.51 -33.01
CA LYS A 73 -13.28 14.31 -33.56
C LYS A 73 -13.01 14.77 -35.00
N ASP A 74 -11.76 15.13 -35.31
CA ASP A 74 -11.35 15.49 -36.67
C ASP A 74 -11.44 14.26 -37.61
N ALA A 75 -11.14 13.05 -37.12
CA ALA A 75 -11.31 11.80 -37.86
C ALA A 75 -12.79 11.52 -38.17
N VAL A 76 -13.66 11.63 -37.16
CA VAL A 76 -15.12 11.52 -37.33
C VAL A 76 -15.65 12.51 -38.37
N ASP A 77 -15.21 13.77 -38.34
CA ASP A 77 -15.59 14.78 -39.33
C ASP A 77 -15.12 14.42 -40.75
N THR A 78 -13.94 13.80 -40.86
CA THR A 78 -13.39 13.36 -42.15
C THR A 78 -14.21 12.22 -42.74
N GLU A 79 -14.56 11.22 -41.95
CA GLU A 79 -15.35 10.08 -42.42
C GLU A 79 -16.80 10.47 -42.71
N ALA A 80 -17.37 11.37 -41.90
CA ALA A 80 -18.67 11.95 -42.19
C ALA A 80 -18.69 12.71 -43.53
N ALA A 81 -17.65 13.49 -43.83
CA ALA A 81 -17.54 14.18 -45.12
C ALA A 81 -17.45 13.20 -46.29
N LYS A 82 -16.74 12.08 -46.13
CA LYS A 82 -16.66 11.01 -47.13
C LYS A 82 -18.00 10.31 -47.35
N ALA A 83 -18.70 9.96 -46.27
CA ALA A 83 -20.03 9.38 -46.33
C ALA A 83 -21.02 10.29 -47.07
N VAL A 84 -21.03 11.60 -46.74
CA VAL A 84 -21.86 12.60 -47.42
C VAL A 84 -21.54 12.68 -48.91
N ALA A 85 -20.27 12.65 -49.30
CA ALA A 85 -19.86 12.69 -50.70
C ALA A 85 -20.28 11.43 -51.47
N ASP A 86 -20.30 10.25 -50.82
CA ASP A 86 -20.77 9.01 -51.45
C ASP A 86 -22.30 8.95 -51.55
N ILE A 87 -23.02 9.46 -50.53
CA ILE A 87 -24.47 9.65 -50.59
C ILE A 87 -24.85 10.59 -51.75
N GLU A 88 -24.09 11.66 -52.01
CA GLU A 88 -24.35 12.58 -53.12
C GLU A 88 -24.26 11.91 -54.50
N LYS A 89 -23.35 10.94 -54.65
CA LYS A 89 -23.17 10.17 -55.89
C LYS A 89 -24.25 9.10 -56.11
N ALA A 90 -25.05 8.78 -55.11
CA ALA A 90 -26.09 7.77 -55.20
C ALA A 90 -27.08 8.09 -56.35
N THR A 91 -27.44 7.07 -57.12
CA THR A 91 -28.41 7.20 -58.23
C THR A 91 -29.75 6.56 -57.91
N THR A 92 -29.80 5.76 -56.85
CA THR A 92 -30.99 5.10 -56.35
C THR A 92 -31.08 5.26 -54.82
N PRO A 93 -32.26 5.08 -54.22
CA PRO A 93 -32.38 5.08 -52.76
C PRO A 93 -31.54 3.99 -52.08
N ALA A 94 -31.36 2.83 -52.73
CA ALA A 94 -30.55 1.73 -52.22
C ALA A 94 -29.05 2.07 -52.19
N ASP A 95 -28.56 2.82 -53.19
CA ASP A 95 -27.18 3.32 -53.19
C ASP A 95 -26.95 4.29 -52.03
N ALA A 96 -27.92 5.19 -51.77
CA ALA A 96 -27.85 6.16 -50.67
C ALA A 96 -27.83 5.45 -49.30
N GLN A 97 -28.67 4.43 -49.12
CA GLN A 97 -28.68 3.61 -47.91
C GLN A 97 -27.36 2.86 -47.71
N THR A 98 -26.80 2.27 -48.78
CA THR A 98 -25.51 1.55 -48.68
C THR A 98 -24.38 2.50 -48.27
N ALA A 99 -24.36 3.72 -48.81
CA ALA A 99 -23.38 4.74 -48.43
C ALA A 99 -23.58 5.24 -46.99
N GLU A 100 -24.83 5.37 -46.53
CA GLU A 100 -25.16 5.67 -45.13
C GLU A 100 -24.63 4.59 -44.18
N GLU A 101 -24.95 3.32 -44.43
CA GLU A 101 -24.53 2.19 -43.59
C GLU A 101 -23.01 2.09 -43.49
N ALA A 102 -22.30 2.29 -44.61
CA ALA A 102 -20.84 2.33 -44.63
C ALA A 102 -20.28 3.52 -43.82
N GLY A 103 -20.87 4.71 -43.95
CA GLY A 103 -20.47 5.90 -43.20
C GLY A 103 -20.69 5.76 -41.70
N THR A 104 -21.87 5.28 -41.30
CA THR A 104 -22.18 4.99 -39.88
C THR A 104 -21.20 3.97 -39.30
N ALA A 105 -20.85 2.91 -40.05
CA ALA A 105 -19.90 1.91 -39.58
C ALA A 105 -18.50 2.48 -39.37
N ALA A 106 -18.03 3.34 -40.29
CA ALA A 106 -16.71 3.93 -40.20
C ALA A 106 -16.61 5.02 -39.10
N ILE A 107 -17.66 5.81 -38.87
CA ILE A 107 -17.76 6.70 -37.70
C ILE A 107 -17.73 5.90 -36.38
N ALA A 108 -18.41 4.75 -36.34
CA ALA A 108 -18.39 3.89 -35.17
C ALA A 108 -17.00 3.27 -34.91
N GLU A 109 -16.20 3.04 -35.95
CA GLU A 109 -14.80 2.62 -35.84
C GLU A 109 -13.93 3.69 -35.16
N ASP A 110 -14.09 4.97 -35.53
CA ASP A 110 -13.38 6.07 -34.87
C ASP A 110 -13.76 6.22 -33.38
N VAL A 111 -15.03 5.98 -33.04
CA VAL A 111 -15.48 5.95 -31.64
C VAL A 111 -14.85 4.79 -30.87
N LEU A 112 -14.74 3.62 -31.49
CA LEU A 112 -14.07 2.46 -30.91
C LEU A 112 -12.58 2.74 -30.68
N ASP A 113 -11.89 3.34 -31.65
CA ASP A 113 -10.48 3.67 -31.52
C ASP A 113 -10.22 4.70 -30.41
N ALA A 114 -11.11 5.70 -30.27
CA ALA A 114 -11.07 6.63 -29.16
C ALA A 114 -11.23 5.93 -27.79
N ALA A 115 -12.19 5.01 -27.67
CA ALA A 115 -12.41 4.24 -26.44
C ALA A 115 -11.22 3.31 -26.12
N LYS A 116 -10.61 2.69 -27.12
CA LYS A 116 -9.38 1.89 -26.93
C LYS A 116 -8.22 2.75 -26.45
N GLN A 117 -8.05 3.94 -27.02
CA GLN A 117 -6.98 4.84 -26.62
C GLN A 117 -7.19 5.36 -25.20
N ASP A 118 -8.44 5.65 -24.80
CA ASP A 118 -8.79 6.01 -23.42
C ASP A 118 -8.37 4.91 -22.43
N ALA A 119 -8.78 3.68 -22.71
CA ALA A 119 -8.45 2.50 -21.92
C ALA A 119 -6.94 2.27 -21.79
N LYS A 120 -6.18 2.42 -22.90
CA LYS A 120 -4.71 2.31 -22.87
C LYS A 120 -4.07 3.40 -22.00
N ASN A 121 -4.54 4.64 -22.12
CA ASN A 121 -4.05 5.76 -21.30
C ASN A 121 -4.33 5.53 -19.82
N LYS A 122 -5.46 4.91 -19.49
CA LYS A 122 -5.81 4.53 -18.12
C LYS A 122 -4.88 3.46 -17.56
N ILE A 123 -4.65 2.37 -18.30
CA ILE A 123 -3.66 1.35 -17.91
C ILE A 123 -2.27 1.96 -17.69
N ALA A 124 -1.83 2.86 -18.56
CA ALA A 124 -0.53 3.54 -18.39
C ALA A 124 -0.45 4.34 -17.08
N LYS A 125 -1.50 5.08 -16.72
CA LYS A 125 -1.58 5.81 -15.44
C LYS A 125 -1.57 4.86 -14.24
N ASP A 126 -2.28 3.74 -14.34
CA ASP A 126 -2.34 2.74 -13.26
C ASP A 126 -0.98 2.07 -13.06
N VAL A 127 -0.22 1.82 -14.14
CA VAL A 127 1.18 1.34 -14.07
C VAL A 127 2.09 2.35 -13.37
N GLU A 128 1.98 3.64 -13.70
CA GLU A 128 2.77 4.68 -13.03
C GLU A 128 2.48 4.72 -11.52
N ALA A 129 1.20 4.66 -11.14
CA ALA A 129 0.78 4.63 -9.74
C ALA A 129 1.25 3.35 -9.02
N ALA A 130 1.10 2.18 -9.66
CA ALA A 130 1.54 0.90 -9.13
C ALA A 130 3.05 0.88 -8.89
N ASN A 131 3.84 1.33 -9.87
CA ASN A 131 5.29 1.42 -9.75
C ASN A 131 5.73 2.36 -8.63
N ALA A 132 5.05 3.49 -8.43
CA ALA A 132 5.30 4.40 -7.32
C ALA A 132 4.96 3.78 -5.96
N ALA A 133 3.83 3.06 -5.85
CA ALA A 133 3.44 2.34 -4.65
C ALA A 133 4.48 1.26 -4.30
N ILE A 134 4.88 0.43 -5.26
CA ILE A 134 5.91 -0.60 -5.10
C ILE A 134 7.23 0.02 -4.62
N GLU A 135 7.64 1.15 -5.21
CA GLU A 135 8.89 1.83 -4.83
C GLU A 135 8.89 2.34 -3.39
N SER A 136 7.73 2.73 -2.88
CA SER A 136 7.57 3.27 -1.52
C SER A 136 7.68 2.23 -0.40
N ASN A 137 7.64 0.94 -0.73
CA ASN A 137 7.78 -0.16 0.23
C ASN A 137 9.23 -0.27 0.73
N PRO A 138 9.52 0.03 2.02
CA PRO A 138 10.88 0.20 2.52
C PRO A 138 11.59 -1.10 2.92
N ASN A 139 10.85 -2.21 3.05
CA ASN A 139 11.34 -3.53 3.45
C ASN A 139 11.44 -4.50 2.26
N LEU A 140 11.05 -4.10 1.06
CA LEU A 140 11.38 -4.81 -0.18
C LEU A 140 12.84 -4.54 -0.58
N SER A 141 13.53 -5.61 -0.98
CA SER A 141 14.81 -5.49 -1.67
C SER A 141 14.63 -4.93 -3.09
N GLU A 142 15.72 -4.43 -3.67
CA GLU A 142 15.72 -3.96 -5.07
C GLU A 142 15.29 -5.04 -6.06
N ASP A 143 15.69 -6.30 -5.82
CA ASP A 143 15.31 -7.44 -6.66
C ASP A 143 13.81 -7.76 -6.54
N GLU A 144 13.24 -7.71 -5.33
CA GLU A 144 11.80 -7.88 -5.12
C GLU A 144 11.01 -6.74 -5.77
N LYS A 145 11.42 -5.48 -5.54
CA LYS A 145 10.82 -4.31 -6.19
C LYS A 145 10.83 -4.48 -7.70
N LYS A 146 11.95 -4.89 -8.28
CA LYS A 146 12.05 -5.14 -9.71
C LYS A 146 11.09 -6.25 -10.15
N GLY A 147 11.02 -7.35 -9.41
CA GLY A 147 10.11 -8.46 -9.72
C GLY A 147 8.65 -8.04 -9.78
N PHE A 148 8.17 -7.24 -8.82
CA PHE A 148 6.80 -6.72 -8.83
C PHE A 148 6.55 -5.71 -9.96
N LYS A 149 7.51 -4.83 -10.27
CA LYS A 149 7.39 -3.92 -11.42
C LYS A 149 7.34 -4.66 -12.75
N ASP A 150 8.17 -5.71 -12.91
CA ASP A 150 8.14 -6.56 -14.10
C ASP A 150 6.78 -7.29 -14.24
N ALA A 151 6.15 -7.70 -13.13
CA ALA A 151 4.83 -8.32 -13.12
C ALA A 151 3.73 -7.32 -13.56
N VAL A 152 3.76 -6.10 -13.00
CA VAL A 152 2.87 -4.99 -13.40
C VAL A 152 2.99 -4.71 -14.89
N ASP A 153 4.21 -4.62 -15.42
CA ASP A 153 4.45 -4.37 -16.85
C ASP A 153 3.89 -5.52 -17.72
N ALA A 154 3.98 -6.77 -17.26
CA ALA A 154 3.44 -7.92 -17.97
C ALA A 154 1.92 -7.91 -18.02
N GLU A 155 1.26 -7.57 -16.91
CA GLU A 155 -0.21 -7.49 -16.86
C GLU A 155 -0.73 -6.28 -17.65
N ALA A 156 -0.03 -5.15 -17.61
CA ALA A 156 -0.32 -4.01 -18.46
C ALA A 156 -0.24 -4.38 -19.95
N ALA A 157 0.81 -5.10 -20.36
CA ALA A 157 0.95 -5.56 -21.74
C ALA A 157 -0.20 -6.49 -22.16
N LYS A 158 -0.64 -7.38 -21.26
CA LYS A 158 -1.79 -8.26 -21.49
C LYS A 158 -3.10 -7.46 -21.62
N ALA A 159 -3.34 -6.50 -20.74
CA ALA A 159 -4.50 -5.61 -20.80
C ALA A 159 -4.54 -4.84 -22.12
N VAL A 160 -3.42 -4.24 -22.54
CA VAL A 160 -3.31 -3.53 -23.82
C VAL A 160 -3.62 -4.46 -25.00
N ALA A 161 -3.11 -5.69 -25.00
CA ALA A 161 -3.38 -6.66 -26.05
C ALA A 161 -4.87 -7.06 -26.12
N ASP A 162 -5.57 -7.12 -24.98
CA ASP A 162 -6.99 -7.43 -24.94
C ASP A 162 -7.86 -6.22 -25.34
N ILE A 163 -7.46 -5.01 -24.97
CA ILE A 163 -8.05 -3.75 -25.45
C ILE A 163 -7.94 -3.66 -26.98
N GLU A 164 -6.80 -4.03 -27.57
CA GLU A 164 -6.61 -4.00 -29.02
C GLU A 164 -7.55 -4.94 -29.77
N LYS A 165 -7.86 -6.11 -29.19
CA LYS A 165 -8.79 -7.10 -29.75
C LYS A 165 -10.27 -6.68 -29.61
N ALA A 166 -10.58 -5.70 -28.77
CA ALA A 166 -11.95 -5.27 -28.57
C ALA A 166 -12.58 -4.78 -29.87
N THR A 167 -13.85 -5.15 -30.11
CA THR A 167 -14.60 -4.72 -31.29
C THR A 167 -15.72 -3.74 -30.96
N THR A 168 -15.90 -3.42 -29.67
CA THR A 168 -16.86 -2.41 -29.19
C THR A 168 -16.23 -1.61 -28.04
N PRO A 169 -16.67 -0.37 -27.79
CA PRO A 169 -16.21 0.42 -26.65
C PRO A 169 -16.39 -0.30 -25.31
N GLU A 170 -17.51 -1.01 -25.11
CA GLU A 170 -17.80 -1.75 -23.88
C GLU A 170 -16.82 -2.91 -23.67
N ALA A 171 -16.41 -3.58 -24.75
CA ALA A 171 -15.41 -4.64 -24.68
C ALA A 171 -14.01 -4.07 -24.35
N ALA A 172 -13.68 -2.88 -24.86
CA ALA A 172 -12.43 -2.19 -24.51
C ALA A 172 -12.42 -1.78 -23.03
N GLN A 173 -13.54 -1.24 -22.54
CA GLN A 173 -13.71 -0.89 -21.12
C GLN A 173 -13.63 -2.13 -20.21
N ALA A 174 -14.27 -3.24 -20.57
CA ALA A 174 -14.17 -4.47 -19.79
C ALA A 174 -12.73 -5.02 -19.70
N ALA A 175 -11.96 -4.89 -20.79
CA ALA A 175 -10.55 -5.26 -20.80
C ALA A 175 -9.69 -4.32 -19.94
N GLU A 176 -9.98 -3.01 -19.94
CA GLU A 176 -9.36 -2.02 -19.05
C GLU A 176 -9.62 -2.34 -17.58
N GLU A 177 -10.88 -2.60 -17.21
CA GLU A 177 -11.28 -2.92 -15.83
C GLU A 177 -10.57 -4.18 -15.32
N ALA A 178 -10.49 -5.21 -16.16
CA ALA A 178 -9.76 -6.45 -15.85
C ALA A 178 -8.26 -6.19 -15.67
N GLY A 179 -7.64 -5.40 -16.55
CA GLY A 179 -6.23 -5.03 -16.45
C GLY A 179 -5.93 -4.19 -15.21
N THR A 180 -6.78 -3.21 -14.90
CA THR A 180 -6.68 -2.38 -13.69
C THR A 180 -6.72 -3.26 -12.43
N ALA A 181 -7.66 -4.22 -12.38
CA ALA A 181 -7.80 -5.10 -11.23
C ALA A 181 -6.57 -6.00 -11.04
N ALA A 182 -6.00 -6.51 -12.12
CA ALA A 182 -4.84 -7.38 -12.05
C ALA A 182 -3.54 -6.62 -11.71
N ILE A 183 -3.35 -5.39 -12.22
CA ILE A 183 -2.27 -4.49 -11.76
C ILE A 183 -2.39 -4.20 -10.26
N ALA A 184 -3.62 -3.97 -9.77
CA ALA A 184 -3.85 -3.73 -8.35
C ALA A 184 -3.54 -4.96 -7.47
N GLU A 185 -3.69 -6.17 -7.99
CA GLU A 185 -3.31 -7.41 -7.32
C GLU A 185 -1.78 -7.48 -7.12
N ASP A 186 -0.98 -7.12 -8.12
CA ASP A 186 0.48 -7.07 -7.99
C ASP A 186 0.94 -6.03 -6.96
N VAL A 187 0.26 -4.87 -6.87
CA VAL A 187 0.53 -3.86 -5.83
C VAL A 187 0.22 -4.41 -4.44
N LEU A 188 -0.88 -5.14 -4.29
CA LEU A 188 -1.24 -5.79 -3.03
C LEU A 188 -0.22 -6.85 -2.63
N ASP A 189 0.25 -7.66 -3.56
CA ASP A 189 1.24 -8.70 -3.29
C ASP A 189 2.60 -8.09 -2.91
N ALA A 190 2.98 -6.97 -3.52
CA ALA A 190 4.16 -6.20 -3.12
C ALA A 190 4.04 -5.70 -1.67
N ALA A 191 2.89 -5.12 -1.29
CA ALA A 191 2.64 -4.65 0.08
C ALA A 191 2.66 -5.81 1.10
N LYS A 192 2.06 -6.97 0.75
CA LYS A 192 2.12 -8.18 1.59
C LYS A 192 3.56 -8.64 1.80
N GLN A 193 4.37 -8.63 0.75
CA GLN A 193 5.76 -9.06 0.83
C GLN A 193 6.60 -8.09 1.67
N ASP A 194 6.36 -6.78 1.56
CA ASP A 194 7.01 -5.76 2.39
C ASP A 194 6.75 -6.00 3.88
N ALA A 195 5.47 -6.16 4.26
CA ALA A 195 5.08 -6.42 5.64
C ALA A 195 5.67 -7.73 6.18
N LYS A 196 5.73 -8.79 5.36
CA LYS A 196 6.38 -10.06 5.74
C LYS A 196 7.88 -9.86 6.01
N ASN A 197 8.57 -9.12 5.16
CA ASN A 197 10.00 -8.82 5.33
C ASN A 197 10.25 -8.00 6.60
N LYS A 198 9.40 -7.02 6.89
CA LYS A 198 9.43 -6.28 8.15
C LYS A 198 9.29 -7.19 9.36
N ILE A 199 8.24 -8.00 9.40
CA ILE A 199 7.97 -8.91 10.53
C ILE A 199 9.14 -9.87 10.75
N ALA A 200 9.74 -10.39 9.67
CA ALA A 200 10.91 -11.25 9.77
C ALA A 200 12.13 -10.53 10.39
N LYS A 201 12.37 -9.27 10.00
CA LYS A 201 13.45 -8.45 10.54
C LYS A 201 13.23 -8.11 12.02
N ASP A 202 12.02 -7.72 12.38
CA ASP A 202 11.66 -7.39 13.76
C ASP A 202 11.72 -8.63 14.64
N LEU A 203 11.25 -9.79 14.14
CA LEU A 203 11.37 -11.06 14.83
C LEU A 203 12.83 -11.41 15.12
N ALA A 204 13.72 -11.30 14.13
CA ALA A 204 15.15 -11.57 14.33
C ALA A 204 15.78 -10.64 15.36
N THR A 205 15.37 -9.37 15.39
CA THR A 205 15.81 -8.38 16.39
C THR A 205 15.35 -8.79 17.80
N VAL A 206 14.08 -9.15 17.94
CA VAL A 206 13.51 -9.62 19.23
C VAL A 206 14.18 -10.91 19.70
N GLU A 207 14.43 -11.87 18.81
CA GLU A 207 15.13 -13.12 19.16
C GLU A 207 16.55 -12.86 19.68
N ALA A 208 17.28 -11.92 19.06
CA ALA A 208 18.61 -11.52 19.50
C ALA A 208 18.58 -10.84 20.89
N ALA A 209 17.61 -9.93 21.13
CA ALA A 209 17.41 -9.31 22.43
C ALA A 209 17.07 -10.36 23.52
N ILE A 210 16.19 -11.32 23.22
CA ILE A 210 15.90 -12.44 24.13
C ILE A 210 17.16 -13.25 24.44
N ASP A 211 18.03 -13.49 23.47
CA ASP A 211 19.28 -14.21 23.68
C ASP A 211 20.29 -13.46 24.56
N ALA A 212 20.26 -12.12 24.53
CA ALA A 212 21.12 -11.26 25.35
C ALA A 212 20.78 -11.29 26.86
N ASN A 213 19.53 -11.60 27.21
CA ASN A 213 19.05 -11.64 28.61
C ASN A 213 19.85 -12.64 29.46
N SER A 214 20.61 -12.15 30.44
CA SER A 214 21.66 -12.97 31.08
C SER A 214 21.19 -13.81 32.27
N ASN A 215 20.04 -13.45 32.86
CA ASN A 215 19.44 -14.09 34.02
C ASN A 215 18.37 -15.12 33.62
N LEU A 216 17.84 -15.06 32.39
CA LEU A 216 16.97 -16.09 31.82
C LEU A 216 17.73 -17.40 31.55
N SER A 217 17.09 -18.51 31.88
CA SER A 217 17.56 -19.84 31.48
C SER A 217 17.32 -20.08 29.99
N GLN A 218 18.00 -21.08 29.42
CA GLN A 218 17.81 -21.42 28.02
C GLN A 218 16.35 -21.81 27.71
N ASP A 219 15.71 -22.57 28.59
CA ASP A 219 14.31 -23.00 28.41
C ASP A 219 13.34 -21.80 28.37
N GLU A 220 13.62 -20.74 29.14
CA GLU A 220 12.80 -19.53 29.14
C GLU A 220 13.05 -18.67 27.91
N LYS A 221 14.31 -18.56 27.46
CA LYS A 221 14.65 -17.91 26.19
C LYS A 221 13.97 -18.61 25.02
N ASP A 222 14.03 -19.93 24.99
CA ASP A 222 13.40 -20.74 23.95
C ASP A 222 11.88 -20.59 23.98
N ALA A 223 11.26 -20.54 25.17
CA ALA A 223 9.83 -20.29 25.31
C ALA A 223 9.41 -18.88 24.83
N ALA A 224 10.21 -17.85 25.14
CA ALA A 224 9.95 -16.48 24.69
C ALA A 224 10.11 -16.35 23.16
N LYS A 225 11.16 -16.94 22.58
CA LYS A 225 11.35 -16.99 21.13
C LYS A 225 10.22 -17.73 20.41
N LEU A 226 9.78 -18.86 20.97
CA LEU A 226 8.65 -19.60 20.41
C LEU A 226 7.35 -18.77 20.42
N ALA A 227 7.14 -17.96 21.47
CA ALA A 227 6.01 -17.04 21.52
C ALA A 227 6.12 -15.94 20.44
N ALA A 228 7.31 -15.37 20.22
CA ALA A 228 7.57 -14.39 19.16
C ALA A 228 7.33 -14.98 17.76
N GLN A 229 7.88 -16.17 17.51
CA GLN A 229 7.68 -16.91 16.25
C GLN A 229 6.21 -17.24 15.99
N ALA A 230 5.46 -17.64 17.02
CA ALA A 230 4.04 -17.92 16.89
C ALA A 230 3.24 -16.66 16.50
N LYS A 231 3.57 -15.50 17.08
CA LYS A 231 2.95 -14.23 16.74
C LYS A 231 3.30 -13.73 15.35
N ALA A 232 4.56 -13.85 14.95
CA ALA A 232 4.98 -13.56 13.59
C ALA A 232 4.25 -14.45 12.57
N ALA A 233 4.15 -15.76 12.83
CA ALA A 233 3.45 -16.70 11.96
C ALA A 233 1.94 -16.41 11.86
N GLU A 234 1.29 -16.06 12.98
CA GLU A 234 -0.11 -15.63 13.01
C GLU A 234 -0.32 -14.38 12.13
N ALA A 235 0.55 -13.38 12.28
CA ALA A 235 0.48 -12.15 11.50
C ALA A 235 0.66 -12.41 10.00
N VAL A 236 1.67 -13.19 9.61
CA VAL A 236 1.91 -13.57 8.21
C VAL A 236 0.68 -14.27 7.61
N ALA A 237 0.07 -15.21 8.33
CA ALA A 237 -1.12 -15.92 7.87
C ALA A 237 -2.35 -15.01 7.72
N ASN A 238 -2.41 -13.91 8.48
CA ASN A 238 -3.47 -12.90 8.33
C ASN A 238 -3.18 -11.94 7.18
N ILE A 239 -1.92 -11.54 6.98
CA ILE A 239 -1.47 -10.71 5.85
C ILE A 239 -1.79 -11.38 4.51
N GLU A 240 -1.61 -12.68 4.41
CA GLU A 240 -1.95 -13.44 3.20
C GLU A 240 -3.43 -13.36 2.83
N LYS A 241 -4.31 -13.17 3.82
CA LYS A 241 -5.76 -13.03 3.62
C LYS A 241 -6.21 -11.58 3.39
N ALA A 242 -5.30 -10.62 3.53
CA ALA A 242 -5.63 -9.21 3.34
C ALA A 242 -5.97 -8.95 1.86
N ALA A 243 -7.03 -8.16 1.65
CA ALA A 243 -7.54 -7.84 0.32
C ALA A 243 -7.09 -6.45 -0.17
N THR A 244 -6.49 -5.64 0.70
CA THR A 244 -6.02 -4.28 0.34
C THR A 244 -4.70 -3.96 1.06
N PRO A 245 -3.86 -3.08 0.49
CA PRO A 245 -2.63 -2.62 1.14
C PRO A 245 -2.87 -2.00 2.52
N GLU A 246 -3.98 -1.29 2.74
CA GLU A 246 -4.31 -0.70 4.04
C GLU A 246 -4.61 -1.75 5.11
N ALA A 247 -5.26 -2.85 4.71
CA ALA A 247 -5.48 -3.99 5.59
C ALA A 247 -4.17 -4.70 5.92
N VAL A 248 -3.23 -4.78 4.96
CA VAL A 248 -1.86 -5.28 5.20
C VAL A 248 -1.15 -4.40 6.23
N GLN A 249 -1.15 -3.08 6.05
CA GLN A 249 -0.50 -2.14 6.98
C GLN A 249 -1.04 -2.29 8.41
N THR A 250 -2.36 -2.40 8.55
CA THR A 250 -2.99 -2.57 9.87
C THR A 250 -2.51 -3.86 10.57
N LEU A 251 -2.32 -4.93 9.80
CA LEU A 251 -1.82 -6.20 10.32
C LEU A 251 -0.33 -6.15 10.64
N GLU A 252 0.48 -5.47 9.83
CA GLU A 252 1.87 -5.19 10.14
C GLU A 252 2.01 -4.42 11.45
N ASP A 253 1.28 -3.30 11.60
CA ASP A 253 1.34 -2.45 12.80
C ASP A 253 0.99 -3.24 14.07
N ALA A 254 0.00 -4.13 13.98
CA ALA A 254 -0.36 -5.02 15.08
C ALA A 254 0.76 -6.02 15.40
N ALA A 255 1.39 -6.60 14.38
CA ALA A 255 2.49 -7.55 14.55
C ALA A 255 3.73 -6.90 15.18
N VAL A 256 4.08 -5.68 14.75
CA VAL A 256 5.19 -4.88 15.31
C VAL A 256 4.95 -4.62 16.80
N LYS A 257 3.72 -4.27 17.19
CA LYS A 257 3.35 -4.10 18.62
C LYS A 257 3.41 -5.40 19.41
N ASP A 258 2.94 -6.50 18.85
CA ASP A 258 2.99 -7.81 19.49
C ASP A 258 4.45 -8.25 19.75
N LEU A 259 5.34 -8.07 18.77
CA LEU A 259 6.76 -8.38 18.90
C LEU A 259 7.46 -7.50 19.94
N ALA A 260 7.24 -6.17 19.89
CA ALA A 260 7.80 -5.24 20.88
C ALA A 260 7.37 -5.57 22.32
N ASN A 261 6.10 -5.97 22.53
CA ASN A 261 5.63 -6.37 23.86
C ASN A 261 6.27 -7.68 24.34
N ILE A 262 6.64 -8.59 23.44
CA ILE A 262 7.34 -9.84 23.79
C ILE A 262 8.76 -9.54 24.26
N GLU A 263 9.47 -8.62 23.60
CA GLU A 263 10.78 -8.15 24.02
C GLU A 263 10.72 -7.51 25.42
N ILE A 264 9.78 -6.59 25.64
CA ILE A 264 9.53 -5.95 26.95
C ILE A 264 9.26 -7.00 28.03
N LYS A 265 8.48 -8.04 27.71
CA LYS A 265 8.20 -9.12 28.66
C LYS A 265 9.45 -9.92 29.01
N ALA A 266 10.30 -10.22 28.02
CA ALA A 266 11.54 -10.97 28.27
C ALA A 266 12.51 -10.18 29.17
N ALA A 267 12.72 -8.89 28.88
CA ALA A 267 13.54 -8.00 29.72
C ALA A 267 12.96 -7.85 31.14
N TYR A 268 11.64 -7.77 31.27
CA TYR A 268 10.97 -7.78 32.57
C TYR A 268 11.26 -9.08 33.34
N ASP A 269 11.08 -10.24 32.71
CA ASP A 269 11.29 -11.54 33.36
C ASP A 269 12.76 -11.74 33.76
N ASP A 270 13.72 -11.25 32.96
CA ASP A 270 15.16 -11.24 33.29
C ASP A 270 15.46 -10.40 34.53
N ALA A 271 14.97 -9.15 34.56
CA ALA A 271 15.13 -8.25 35.69
C ALA A 271 14.45 -8.78 36.97
N VAL A 272 13.30 -9.46 36.86
CA VAL A 272 12.67 -10.14 38.01
C VAL A 272 13.64 -11.14 38.62
N LYS A 273 14.29 -11.97 37.81
CA LYS A 273 15.26 -12.96 38.30
C LYS A 273 16.47 -12.34 38.96
N ALA A 274 17.02 -11.27 38.36
CA ALA A 274 18.12 -10.54 38.96
C ALA A 274 17.77 -10.01 40.36
N ILE A 275 16.58 -9.42 40.52
CA ILE A 275 16.07 -8.91 41.80
C ILE A 275 15.81 -10.04 42.80
N GLU A 276 15.27 -11.17 42.35
CA GLU A 276 15.02 -12.32 43.23
C GLU A 276 16.33 -12.93 43.75
N ALA A 277 17.37 -12.96 42.91
CA ALA A 277 18.71 -13.46 43.25
C ALA A 277 19.55 -12.50 44.13
N ALA A 278 19.11 -11.26 44.33
CA ALA A 278 19.79 -10.26 45.17
C ALA A 278 19.72 -10.61 46.66
N ASP A 279 20.64 -11.43 47.17
CA ASP A 279 20.54 -12.07 48.50
C ASP A 279 20.62 -11.11 49.69
N ASN A 280 21.20 -9.93 49.53
CA ASN A 280 21.41 -8.96 50.61
C ASN A 280 20.23 -7.99 50.76
N LEU A 281 19.38 -7.86 49.74
CA LEU A 281 18.16 -7.07 49.82
C LEU A 281 17.17 -7.65 50.82
N SER A 282 16.64 -6.77 51.67
CA SER A 282 15.51 -7.12 52.53
C SER A 282 14.27 -7.49 51.71
N THR A 283 13.38 -8.31 52.27
CA THR A 283 12.10 -8.66 51.63
C THR A 283 11.28 -7.42 51.22
N ALA A 284 11.30 -6.37 52.04
CA ALA A 284 10.61 -5.12 51.73
C ALA A 284 11.24 -4.41 50.51
N ALA A 285 12.57 -4.37 50.43
CA ALA A 285 13.28 -3.78 49.30
C ALA A 285 13.05 -4.57 48.00
N LYS A 286 13.12 -5.91 48.04
CA LYS A 286 12.77 -6.76 46.87
C LYS A 286 11.35 -6.51 46.40
N THR A 287 10.40 -6.47 47.33
CA THR A 287 8.99 -6.22 47.00
C THR A 287 8.81 -4.87 46.31
N GLN A 288 9.47 -3.83 46.82
CA GLN A 288 9.41 -2.50 46.22
C GLN A 288 10.03 -2.47 44.81
N ALA A 289 11.20 -3.09 44.61
CA ALA A 289 11.86 -3.15 43.31
C ALA A 289 10.99 -3.89 42.27
N LEU A 290 10.39 -5.03 42.64
CA LEU A 290 9.49 -5.77 41.76
C LEU A 290 8.21 -4.98 41.42
N GLU A 291 7.70 -4.16 42.34
CA GLU A 291 6.54 -3.31 42.10
C GLU A 291 6.88 -2.15 41.15
N ASP A 292 8.03 -1.53 41.31
CA ASP A 292 8.49 -0.47 40.40
C ASP A 292 8.81 -1.04 39.01
N LEU A 293 9.33 -2.26 38.94
CA LEU A 293 9.53 -2.98 37.69
C LEU A 293 8.21 -3.26 36.96
N LYS A 294 7.16 -3.65 37.69
CA LYS A 294 5.80 -3.83 37.11
C LYS A 294 5.25 -2.53 36.53
N LYS A 295 5.46 -1.39 37.21
CA LYS A 295 5.03 -0.08 36.72
C LYS A 295 5.79 0.32 35.45
N ALA A 296 7.10 0.07 35.40
CA ALA A 296 7.91 0.33 34.21
C ALA A 296 7.41 -0.48 33.01
N ARG A 297 7.15 -1.78 33.20
CA ARG A 297 6.56 -2.65 32.17
C ARG A 297 5.20 -2.13 31.70
N GLN A 298 4.30 -1.78 32.62
CA GLN A 298 2.97 -1.28 32.27
C GLN A 298 3.04 0.03 31.46
N ALA A 299 3.93 0.94 31.84
CA ALA A 299 4.12 2.19 31.11
C ALA A 299 4.63 1.95 29.67
N ALA A 300 5.52 0.97 29.49
CA ALA A 300 6.00 0.55 28.17
C ALA A 300 4.87 -0.05 27.31
N GLU A 301 4.10 -0.99 27.87
CA GLU A 301 2.96 -1.61 27.20
C GLU A 301 1.91 -0.57 26.77
N ASP A 302 1.63 0.42 27.63
CA ASP A 302 0.70 1.51 27.31
C ASP A 302 1.23 2.44 26.21
N ALA A 303 2.53 2.76 26.23
CA ALA A 303 3.17 3.54 25.18
C ALA A 303 3.10 2.82 23.82
N ILE A 304 3.46 1.53 23.78
CA ILE A 304 3.38 0.69 22.57
C ILE A 304 1.95 0.58 22.05
N LYS A 305 0.98 0.38 22.95
CA LYS A 305 -0.44 0.27 22.59
C LYS A 305 -0.97 1.54 21.92
N THR A 306 -0.60 2.70 22.46
CA THR A 306 -1.07 4.02 22.00
C THR A 306 -0.33 4.55 20.77
N ALA A 307 0.85 3.99 20.46
CA ALA A 307 1.60 4.33 19.26
C ALA A 307 0.77 4.16 17.97
N THR A 308 0.93 5.09 17.05
CA THR A 308 0.25 5.15 15.75
C THR A 308 1.17 4.90 14.57
N THR A 309 2.47 4.84 14.82
CA THR A 309 3.51 4.58 13.81
C THR A 309 4.52 3.56 14.34
N ALA A 310 5.22 2.88 13.43
CA ALA A 310 6.29 1.95 13.80
C ALA A 310 7.41 2.64 14.62
N ASP A 311 7.76 3.88 14.28
CA ASP A 311 8.76 4.67 15.02
C ASP A 311 8.32 4.97 16.46
N GLU A 312 7.04 5.25 16.67
CA GLU A 312 6.48 5.43 18.02
C GLU A 312 6.47 4.12 18.82
N VAL A 313 6.23 2.97 18.16
CA VAL A 313 6.33 1.65 18.81
C VAL A 313 7.78 1.38 19.22
N ALA A 314 8.74 1.55 18.31
CA ALA A 314 10.16 1.34 18.58
C ALA A 314 10.66 2.25 19.71
N LYS A 315 10.25 3.52 19.72
CA LYS A 315 10.56 4.45 20.80
C LYS A 315 9.94 4.03 22.14
N GLY A 316 8.66 3.67 22.14
CA GLY A 316 7.97 3.22 23.35
C GLY A 316 8.60 1.97 23.96
N ALA A 317 9.02 1.02 23.12
CA ALA A 317 9.76 -0.15 23.53
C ALA A 317 11.13 0.22 24.13
N LEU A 318 11.92 1.05 23.44
CA LEU A 318 13.24 1.48 23.93
C LEU A 318 13.16 2.23 25.27
N ASP A 319 12.23 3.17 25.41
CA ASP A 319 12.02 3.92 26.65
C ASP A 319 11.56 2.98 27.79
N GLY A 320 10.78 1.94 27.46
CA GLY A 320 10.39 0.86 28.35
C GLY A 320 11.58 0.03 28.84
N LEU A 321 12.42 -0.44 27.92
CA LEU A 321 13.65 -1.20 28.23
C LEU A 321 14.59 -0.40 29.14
N LYS A 322 14.81 0.89 28.83
CA LYS A 322 15.59 1.80 29.69
C LYS A 322 15.02 1.87 31.11
N SER A 323 13.70 1.95 31.23
CA SER A 323 13.03 2.03 32.54
C SER A 323 13.18 0.74 33.34
N ILE A 324 13.05 -0.41 32.68
CA ILE A 324 13.28 -1.74 33.28
C ILE A 324 14.74 -1.87 33.76
N ALA A 325 15.69 -1.59 32.87
CA ALA A 325 17.13 -1.65 33.14
C ALA A 325 17.56 -0.78 34.33
N LYS A 326 17.01 0.44 34.46
CA LYS A 326 17.29 1.30 35.61
C LYS A 326 16.77 0.73 36.92
N VAL A 327 15.59 0.12 36.93
CA VAL A 327 15.05 -0.54 38.14
C VAL A 327 15.96 -1.70 38.55
N GLU A 328 16.40 -2.51 37.59
CA GLU A 328 17.34 -3.61 37.83
C GLU A 328 18.70 -3.10 38.36
N ALA A 329 19.30 -2.11 37.70
CA ALA A 329 20.57 -1.53 38.12
C ALA A 329 20.49 -0.94 39.53
N LYS A 330 19.38 -0.26 39.85
CA LYS A 330 19.14 0.27 41.20
C LYS A 330 19.03 -0.85 42.23
N ALA A 331 18.33 -1.94 41.92
CA ALA A 331 18.22 -3.08 42.84
C ALA A 331 19.58 -3.73 43.11
N ALA A 332 20.41 -3.91 42.07
CA ALA A 332 21.77 -4.43 42.21
C ALA A 332 22.67 -3.50 43.05
N ALA A 333 22.57 -2.19 42.86
CA ALA A 333 23.30 -1.21 43.67
C ALA A 333 22.84 -1.23 45.13
N ASP A 334 21.54 -1.33 45.39
CA ASP A 334 20.99 -1.41 46.74
C ASP A 334 21.36 -2.74 47.44
N ASP A 335 21.48 -3.85 46.70
CA ASP A 335 21.97 -5.13 47.21
C ASP A 335 23.43 -5.04 47.68
N ALA A 336 24.32 -4.52 46.83
CA ALA A 336 25.73 -4.32 47.16
C ALA A 336 25.91 -3.42 48.40
N LYS A 337 25.10 -2.35 48.50
CA LYS A 337 25.08 -1.48 49.70
C LYS A 337 24.60 -2.22 50.94
N ALA A 338 23.61 -3.11 50.82
CA ALA A 338 23.12 -3.92 51.92
C ALA A 338 24.17 -4.93 52.40
N ALA A 339 24.95 -5.54 51.50
CA ALA A 339 26.08 -6.40 51.84
C ALA A 339 27.13 -5.64 52.67
N ILE A 340 27.53 -4.46 52.20
CA ILE A 340 28.49 -3.58 52.89
C ILE A 340 27.98 -3.17 54.27
N ALA A 341 26.69 -2.84 54.39
CA ALA A 341 26.07 -2.45 55.65
C ALA A 341 26.16 -3.55 56.71
N GLN A 342 26.00 -4.82 56.31
CA GLN A 342 26.10 -6.00 57.17
C GLN A 342 27.53 -6.31 57.62
N ASN A 343 28.55 -5.72 56.98
CA ASN A 343 29.94 -5.97 57.33
C ASN A 343 30.27 -5.41 58.73
N SER A 344 30.56 -6.28 59.71
CA SER A 344 30.82 -5.84 61.10
C SER A 344 32.22 -5.29 61.35
N ASN A 345 33.17 -5.52 60.43
CA ASN A 345 34.58 -5.18 60.61
C ASN A 345 34.95 -3.83 59.96
N LEU A 346 34.05 -3.27 59.15
CA LEU A 346 34.16 -1.91 58.63
C LEU A 346 33.52 -0.89 59.57
N THR A 347 34.18 0.26 59.71
CA THR A 347 33.59 1.41 60.41
C THR A 347 32.54 2.09 59.54
N ASP A 348 31.65 2.88 60.15
CA ASP A 348 30.63 3.64 59.41
C ASP A 348 31.24 4.58 58.35
N ALA A 349 32.39 5.19 58.67
CA ALA A 349 33.11 6.04 57.73
C ALA A 349 33.61 5.28 56.50
N GLU A 350 34.05 4.03 56.69
CA GLU A 350 34.57 3.20 55.60
C GLU A 350 33.44 2.61 54.75
N LYS A 351 32.36 2.16 55.39
CA LYS A 351 31.14 1.76 54.68
C LYS A 351 30.67 2.87 53.77
N LYS A 352 30.64 4.10 54.28
CA LYS A 352 30.21 5.28 53.53
C LYS A 352 31.03 5.51 52.26
N VAL A 353 32.35 5.30 52.30
CA VAL A 353 33.22 5.45 51.11
C VAL A 353 32.78 4.52 49.99
N TYR A 354 32.50 3.25 50.29
CA TYR A 354 32.07 2.28 49.27
C TYR A 354 30.63 2.55 48.81
N THR A 355 29.72 2.91 49.71
CA THR A 355 28.34 3.21 49.31
C THR A 355 28.24 4.49 48.46
N ASP A 356 29.04 5.52 48.76
CA ASP A 356 29.12 6.74 47.95
C ASP A 356 29.65 6.43 46.53
N ALA A 357 30.64 5.53 46.42
CA ALA A 357 31.18 5.10 45.13
C ALA A 357 30.16 4.28 44.32
N ILE A 358 29.34 3.45 44.98
CA ILE A 358 28.23 2.73 44.34
C ILE A 358 27.16 3.71 43.84
N ASP A 359 26.81 4.73 44.62
CA ASP A 359 25.82 5.73 44.20
C ASP A 359 26.33 6.56 43.00
N GLU A 360 27.63 6.88 42.95
CA GLU A 360 28.25 7.52 41.78
C GLU A 360 28.21 6.62 40.54
N ALA A 361 28.56 5.35 40.69
CA ALA A 361 28.50 4.36 39.62
C ALA A 361 27.07 4.14 39.11
N LEU A 362 26.07 4.14 40.01
CA LEU A 362 24.66 3.98 39.63
C LEU A 362 24.22 5.16 38.79
N LYS A 363 24.55 6.39 39.20
CA LYS A 363 24.23 7.60 38.44
C LYS A 363 24.88 7.61 37.06
N ASP A 364 26.14 7.17 36.95
CA ASP A 364 26.82 7.04 35.66
C ASP A 364 26.10 6.00 34.77
N THR A 365 25.72 4.86 35.33
CA THR A 365 24.97 3.80 34.65
C THR A 365 23.63 4.32 34.14
N GLU A 366 22.83 4.99 34.98
CA GLU A 366 21.54 5.58 34.59
C GLU A 366 21.70 6.60 33.46
N THR A 367 22.75 7.42 33.50
CA THR A 367 23.06 8.42 32.46
C THR A 367 23.35 7.76 31.12
N LYS A 368 24.10 6.65 31.14
CA LYS A 368 24.44 5.91 29.91
C LYS A 368 23.24 5.14 29.35
N ILE A 369 22.42 4.54 30.21
CA ILE A 369 21.14 3.93 29.82
C ILE A 369 20.23 4.98 29.16
N ASP A 370 20.14 6.20 29.72
CA ASP A 370 19.35 7.28 29.11
C ASP A 370 19.85 7.66 27.71
N ALA A 371 21.17 7.67 27.53
CA ALA A 371 21.82 8.01 26.27
C ALA A 371 21.76 6.90 25.22
N ALA A 372 21.44 5.66 25.60
CA ALA A 372 21.35 4.52 24.70
C ALA A 372 20.32 4.76 23.58
N THR A 373 20.65 4.36 22.35
CA THR A 373 19.79 4.53 21.17
C THR A 373 19.14 3.23 20.70
N ASP A 374 19.50 2.11 21.32
CA ASP A 374 19.09 0.75 20.97
C ASP A 374 19.11 -0.14 22.21
N ALA A 375 18.43 -1.30 22.11
CA ALA A 375 18.31 -2.27 23.18
C ALA A 375 19.67 -2.87 23.59
N ASP A 376 20.52 -3.21 22.62
CA ASP A 376 21.85 -3.79 22.86
C ASP A 376 22.70 -2.90 23.78
N THR A 377 22.66 -1.57 23.56
CA THR A 377 23.39 -0.62 24.40
C THR A 377 22.78 -0.52 25.80
N VAL A 378 21.45 -0.59 25.94
CA VAL A 378 20.78 -0.60 27.26
C VAL A 378 21.25 -1.81 28.07
N ASP A 379 21.23 -3.00 27.48
CA ASP A 379 21.65 -4.25 28.14
C ASP A 379 23.14 -4.20 28.50
N ALA A 380 23.99 -3.77 27.56
CA ALA A 380 25.43 -3.67 27.79
C ALA A 380 25.77 -2.73 28.96
N GLU A 381 25.15 -1.55 29.01
CA GLU A 381 25.40 -0.57 30.09
C GLU A 381 24.86 -1.05 31.44
N THR A 382 23.74 -1.77 31.45
CA THR A 382 23.20 -2.41 32.66
C THR A 382 24.20 -3.41 33.24
N ILE A 383 24.75 -4.29 32.39
CA ILE A 383 25.77 -5.27 32.79
C ILE A 383 27.06 -4.58 33.28
N VAL A 384 27.50 -3.51 32.61
CA VAL A 384 28.68 -2.74 33.03
C VAL A 384 28.47 -2.11 34.42
N GLY A 385 27.29 -1.53 34.66
CA GLY A 385 26.91 -0.96 35.94
C GLY A 385 26.91 -2.00 37.06
N GLN A 386 26.24 -3.14 36.85
CA GLN A 386 26.22 -4.24 37.81
C GLN A 386 27.63 -4.72 38.20
N LYS A 387 28.53 -4.85 37.22
CA LYS A 387 29.94 -5.18 37.47
C LYS A 387 30.65 -4.11 38.29
N ALA A 388 30.34 -2.84 38.08
CA ALA A 388 30.90 -1.75 38.88
C ALA A 388 30.44 -1.81 40.34
N PHE A 389 29.16 -2.12 40.59
CA PHE A 389 28.63 -2.26 41.95
C PHE A 389 29.28 -3.43 42.69
N ALA A 390 29.31 -4.61 42.04
CA ALA A 390 29.94 -5.80 42.58
C ALA A 390 31.45 -5.59 42.86
N LYS A 391 32.13 -4.79 42.04
CA LYS A 391 33.54 -4.45 42.27
C LYS A 391 33.76 -3.66 43.56
N GLU A 392 32.89 -2.68 43.86
CA GLU A 392 33.00 -1.93 45.11
C GLU A 392 32.67 -2.79 46.33
N GLU A 393 31.67 -3.69 46.21
CA GLU A 393 31.38 -4.68 47.25
C GLU A 393 32.59 -5.60 47.54
N VAL A 394 33.24 -6.11 46.49
CA VAL A 394 34.45 -6.95 46.64
C VAL A 394 35.60 -6.18 47.30
N LYS A 395 35.77 -4.88 47.01
CA LYS A 395 36.78 -4.06 47.71
C LYS A 395 36.45 -3.93 49.19
N ALA A 396 35.19 -3.70 49.54
CA ALA A 396 34.75 -3.62 50.93
C ALA A 396 35.00 -4.94 51.67
N ALA A 397 34.64 -6.08 51.06
CA ALA A 397 34.91 -7.42 51.60
C ALA A 397 36.41 -7.72 51.75
N THR A 398 37.24 -7.23 50.82
CA THR A 398 38.70 -7.38 50.91
C THR A 398 39.29 -6.54 52.05
N ALA A 399 38.81 -5.31 52.23
CA ALA A 399 39.25 -4.45 53.33
C ALA A 399 38.86 -5.01 54.70
N ASP A 400 37.70 -5.66 54.78
CA ASP A 400 37.26 -6.44 55.93
C ASP A 400 38.22 -7.61 56.24
N ALA A 401 38.55 -8.44 55.25
CA ALA A 401 39.43 -9.61 55.43
C ALA A 401 40.86 -9.26 55.88
N VAL A 402 41.31 -8.01 55.69
CA VAL A 402 42.60 -7.51 56.19
C VAL A 402 42.53 -7.08 57.67
N LYS A 403 41.32 -6.77 58.17
CA LYS A 403 41.07 -6.25 59.51
C LYS A 403 40.59 -7.28 60.52
N GLY A 404 39.82 -8.27 60.07
CA GLY A 404 39.42 -9.45 60.85
C GLY A 404 40.58 -10.41 61.04
#